data_AF-A0A3M1SZF1-F1
#
_entry.id   AF-A0A3M1SZF1-F1
#
_cell.length_a   1.000
_cell.length_b   1.000
_cell.length_c   1.000
_cell.angle_alpha   90.00
_cell.angle_beta   90.00
_cell.angle_gamma   90.00
#
_symmetry.space_group_name_H-M   'P 1'
#
loop_
_entity.id
_entity.type
_entity.pdbx_description
1 polymer ?
#
loop_
_entity_poly.entity_id
_entity_poly.type
_entity_poly.pdbx_seq_one_letter_code
_entity_poly.pdbx_strand_id
1 'polypeptide(L)'
;MPVPADYDNDNKDDIAVFRPSNGFWYILRSSNEQAQFVQFGASGDVPVPGDYDGDGADDVAVYRGGTWYVNRSTSGLLVSSFGLSSDTPLPKTYVP
;
A
#
# COMPACT_ATOMS: atom_id res chain seq x y z
N MET A 1 1.21 2.85 10.88
CA MET A 1 0.27 1.75 10.64
C MET A 1 1.05 0.61 10.02
N PRO A 2 1.03 -0.61 10.61
CA PRO A 2 1.66 -1.77 9.99
C PRO A 2 0.92 -2.14 8.70
N VAL A 3 1.68 -2.42 7.65
CA VAL A 3 1.19 -2.69 6.29
C VAL A 3 2.03 -3.79 5.61
N PRO A 4 2.27 -4.94 6.27
CA PRO A 4 3.04 -6.02 5.66
C PRO A 4 2.37 -6.50 4.38
N ALA A 5 3.18 -6.70 3.33
CA ALA A 5 2.78 -7.13 1.99
C ALA A 5 4.06 -7.47 1.20
N ASP A 6 3.97 -8.20 0.10
CA ASP A 6 5.13 -8.55 -0.74
C ASP A 6 5.44 -7.41 -1.71
N TYR A 7 6.30 -6.44 -1.35
CA TYR A 7 6.54 -5.26 -2.21
C TYR A 7 7.67 -5.46 -3.22
N ASP A 8 8.39 -6.58 -3.18
CA ASP A 8 9.52 -6.86 -4.08
C ASP A 8 9.41 -8.16 -4.89
N ASN A 9 8.23 -8.79 -4.87
CA ASN A 9 7.85 -9.95 -5.68
C ASN A 9 8.71 -11.18 -5.38
N ASP A 10 9.07 -11.38 -4.11
CA ASP A 10 9.83 -12.56 -3.67
C ASP A 10 8.93 -13.67 -3.08
N ASN A 11 7.61 -13.49 -3.16
CA ASN A 11 6.54 -14.34 -2.64
C ASN A 11 6.51 -14.41 -1.11
N LYS A 12 6.98 -13.37 -0.41
CA LYS A 12 6.87 -13.24 1.04
C LYS A 12 6.49 -11.81 1.42
N ASP A 13 5.71 -11.69 2.47
CA ASP A 13 5.42 -10.37 3.02
C ASP A 13 6.69 -9.72 3.59
N ASP A 14 6.91 -8.47 3.18
CA ASP A 14 7.90 -7.57 3.76
C ASP A 14 7.38 -6.93 5.04
N ILE A 15 8.30 -6.55 5.92
CA ILE A 15 7.95 -5.72 7.08
C ILE A 15 7.76 -4.29 6.59
N ALA A 16 6.56 -3.74 6.73
CA ALA A 16 6.30 -2.37 6.31
C ALA A 16 5.41 -1.57 7.26
N VAL A 17 5.65 -0.25 7.28
CA VAL A 17 4.89 0.74 8.05
C VAL A 17 4.58 1.97 7.19
N PHE A 18 3.32 2.38 7.15
CA PHE A 18 2.90 3.70 6.68
C PHE A 18 2.84 4.69 7.84
N ARG A 19 3.36 5.91 7.66
CA ARG A 19 3.29 7.02 8.64
C ARG A 19 2.34 8.10 8.12
N PRO A 20 1.08 8.16 8.59
CA PRO A 20 0.09 9.13 8.11
C PRO A 20 0.52 10.59 8.31
N SER A 21 1.28 10.89 9.36
CA SER A 21 1.71 12.26 9.69
C SER A 21 2.60 12.89 8.62
N ASN A 22 3.27 12.09 7.80
CA ASN A 22 4.17 12.58 6.75
C ASN A 22 3.98 11.90 5.39
N GLY A 23 3.12 10.87 5.27
CA GLY A 23 2.85 10.18 4.01
C GLY A 23 3.96 9.22 3.56
N PHE A 24 4.93 8.90 4.42
CA PHE A 24 6.00 7.96 4.08
C PHE A 24 5.63 6.51 4.39
N TRP A 25 5.99 5.64 3.46
CA TRP A 25 6.08 4.19 3.62
C TRP A 25 7.52 3.81 3.90
N TYR A 26 7.70 2.89 4.84
CA TYR A 26 8.96 2.33 5.26
C TYR A 26 8.84 0.83 5.07
N ILE A 27 9.56 0.28 4.10
CA ILE A 27 9.48 -1.13 3.71
C ILE A 27 10.85 -1.74 3.94
N LEU A 28 10.92 -2.87 4.64
CA LEU A 28 12.13 -3.65 4.83
C LEU A 28 11.95 -4.97 4.09
N ARG A 29 12.66 -5.10 2.97
CA ARG A 29 12.51 -6.22 2.05
C ARG A 29 12.97 -7.54 2.68
N SER A 30 12.15 -8.56 2.55
CA SER A 30 12.42 -9.90 3.06
C SER A 30 13.53 -10.61 2.26
N SER A 31 13.67 -10.26 0.98
CA SER A 31 14.61 -10.88 0.04
C SER A 31 16.08 -10.58 0.35
N ASN A 32 16.36 -9.39 0.90
CA ASN A 32 17.74 -8.89 1.03
C ASN A 32 17.96 -7.89 2.19
N GLU A 33 16.97 -7.71 3.07
CA GLU A 33 17.04 -6.83 4.24
C GLU A 33 17.30 -5.34 3.93
N GLN A 34 17.10 -4.91 2.67
CA GLN A 34 17.24 -3.50 2.30
C GLN A 34 15.98 -2.71 2.62
N ALA A 35 16.19 -1.52 3.18
CA ALA A 35 15.13 -0.57 3.44
C ALA A 35 14.80 0.27 2.20
N GLN A 36 13.52 0.30 1.84
CA GLN A 36 12.94 1.18 0.83
C GLN A 36 12.04 2.21 1.50
N PHE A 37 12.10 3.45 1.02
CA PHE A 37 11.30 4.56 1.51
C PHE A 37 10.51 5.15 0.35
N VAL A 38 9.18 5.21 0.48
CA VAL A 38 8.29 5.72 -0.58
C VAL A 38 7.43 6.82 -0.01
N GLN A 39 7.50 8.01 -0.60
CA GLN A 39 6.59 9.10 -0.26
C GLN A 39 5.31 8.95 -1.08
N PHE A 40 4.25 8.43 -0.48
CA PHE A 40 2.97 8.25 -1.15
C PHE A 40 1.80 8.29 -0.17
N GLY A 41 0.96 9.31 -0.31
CA GLY A 41 -0.17 9.57 0.58
C GLY A 41 -0.01 10.88 1.37
N ALA A 42 -1.00 11.16 2.20
CA ALA A 42 -1.13 12.36 3.01
C ALA A 42 -1.78 12.05 4.37
N SER A 43 -1.83 13.05 5.23
CA SER A 43 -2.57 12.95 6.50
C SER A 43 -4.04 12.63 6.25
N GLY A 44 -4.56 11.63 6.98
CA GLY A 44 -5.93 11.13 6.84
C GLY A 44 -6.11 9.97 5.86
N ASP A 45 -5.06 9.60 5.13
CA ASP A 45 -5.09 8.44 4.24
C ASP A 45 -5.05 7.12 5.01
N VAL A 46 -5.77 6.12 4.49
CA VAL A 46 -5.71 4.75 4.99
C VAL A 46 -4.92 3.90 4.01
N PRO A 47 -3.81 3.26 4.42
CA PRO A 47 -3.01 2.43 3.54
C PRO A 47 -3.73 1.13 3.19
N VAL A 48 -3.66 0.73 1.92
CA VAL A 48 -4.36 -0.43 1.35
C VAL A 48 -3.46 -1.14 0.33
N PRO A 49 -2.30 -1.68 0.74
CA PRO A 49 -1.41 -2.35 -0.21
C PRO A 49 -2.07 -3.58 -0.84
N GLY A 50 -1.70 -3.84 -2.09
CA GLY A 50 -2.22 -4.97 -2.87
C GLY A 50 -1.66 -4.98 -4.29
N ASP A 51 -1.53 -6.15 -4.90
CA ASP A 51 -1.15 -6.33 -6.29
C ASP A 51 -2.32 -5.90 -7.21
N TYR A 52 -2.32 -4.63 -7.64
CA TYR A 52 -3.38 -4.06 -8.45
C TYR A 52 -3.06 -4.03 -9.95
N ASP A 53 -1.82 -4.32 -10.33
CA ASP A 53 -1.41 -4.40 -11.74
C ASP A 53 -1.04 -5.80 -12.23
N GLY A 54 -1.04 -6.79 -11.35
CA GLY A 54 -0.92 -8.21 -11.64
C GLY A 54 0.51 -8.66 -11.89
N ASP A 55 1.50 -7.92 -11.40
CA ASP A 55 2.92 -8.22 -11.60
C ASP A 55 3.50 -9.16 -10.53
N GLY A 56 2.74 -9.44 -9.46
CA GLY A 56 3.13 -10.28 -8.33
C GLY A 56 3.68 -9.50 -7.13
N ALA A 57 3.99 -8.20 -7.27
CA ALA A 57 4.28 -7.32 -6.15
C ALA A 57 3.01 -6.62 -5.66
N ASP A 58 2.84 -6.48 -4.35
CA ASP A 58 1.84 -5.62 -3.76
C ASP A 58 2.26 -4.13 -3.93
N ASP A 59 1.34 -3.33 -4.45
CA ASP A 59 1.55 -1.91 -4.73
C ASP A 59 1.36 -1.04 -3.48
N VAL A 60 2.09 0.07 -3.45
CA VAL A 60 1.86 1.13 -2.47
C VAL A 60 0.57 1.89 -2.83
N ALA A 61 -0.44 1.80 -1.97
CA ALA A 61 -1.75 2.39 -2.23
C ALA A 61 -2.42 2.97 -0.97
N VAL A 62 -3.23 4.00 -1.17
CA VAL A 62 -4.03 4.64 -0.14
C VAL A 62 -5.49 4.84 -0.56
N TYR A 63 -6.37 4.76 0.42
CA TYR A 63 -7.77 5.12 0.30
C TYR A 63 -8.03 6.44 1.01
N ARG A 64 -8.68 7.38 0.30
CA ARG A 64 -9.02 8.71 0.78
C ARG A 64 -10.43 9.06 0.36
N GLY A 65 -11.35 9.05 1.32
CA GLY A 65 -12.69 9.59 1.17
C GLY A 65 -13.49 9.04 -0.03
N GLY A 66 -13.45 7.74 -0.29
CA GLY A 66 -14.12 7.14 -1.47
C GLY A 66 -13.22 6.88 -2.67
N THR A 67 -11.98 7.38 -2.64
CA THR A 67 -11.06 7.31 -3.79
C THR A 67 -9.83 6.50 -3.46
N TRP A 68 -9.51 5.57 -4.36
CA TRP A 68 -8.29 4.78 -4.38
C TRP A 68 -7.21 5.54 -5.13
N TYR A 69 -6.03 5.62 -4.53
CA TYR A 69 -4.81 6.10 -5.16
C TYR A 69 -3.80 4.96 -5.09
N VAL A 70 -3.38 4.45 -6.24
CA VAL A 70 -2.52 3.27 -6.33
C VAL A 70 -1.28 3.62 -7.13
N ASN A 71 -0.11 3.54 -6.50
CA ASN A 71 1.17 3.68 -7.17
C ASN A 71 1.62 2.31 -7.70
N ARG A 72 1.10 1.93 -8.88
CA ARG A 72 1.35 0.61 -9.45
C ARG A 72 2.82 0.46 -9.84
N SER A 73 3.45 -0.61 -9.38
CA SER A 73 4.87 -0.93 -9.50
C SER A 73 5.36 -0.90 -10.96
N THR A 74 4.55 -1.41 -11.90
CA THR A 74 4.90 -1.51 -13.32
C THR A 74 3.99 -0.68 -14.23
N SER A 75 2.82 -0.27 -13.74
CA SER A 75 1.80 0.42 -14.53
C SER A 75 1.55 1.88 -14.15
N GLY A 76 2.30 2.44 -13.19
CA GLY A 76 2.21 3.84 -12.76
C GLY A 76 0.93 4.18 -12.00
N LEU A 77 0.66 5.47 -11.79
CA LEU A 77 -0.46 5.92 -10.95
C LEU A 77 -1.83 5.52 -11.52
N LEU A 78 -2.68 4.93 -10.67
CA LEU A 78 -4.12 4.80 -10.88
C LEU A 78 -4.85 5.62 -9.81
N VAL A 79 -5.86 6.37 -10.22
CA VAL A 79 -6.80 7.05 -9.32
C VAL A 79 -8.21 6.63 -9.71
N SER A 80 -8.95 6.05 -8.77
CA SER A 80 -10.30 5.53 -9.03
C SER A 80 -11.25 5.87 -7.90
N SER A 81 -12.36 6.55 -8.22
CA SER A 81 -13.43 6.82 -7.26
C SER A 81 -14.37 5.63 -7.19
N PHE A 82 -14.08 4.71 -6.26
CA PHE A 82 -14.84 3.48 -6.07
C PHE A 82 -14.98 3.18 -4.58
N GLY A 83 -15.97 3.80 -3.95
CA GLY A 83 -16.26 3.66 -2.53
C GLY A 83 -16.90 4.93 -1.99
N LEU A 84 -17.24 4.91 -0.71
CA LEU A 84 -17.80 6.03 0.03
C LEU A 84 -16.81 6.54 1.06
N SER A 85 -16.96 7.81 1.45
CA SER A 85 -16.17 8.38 2.55
C SER A 85 -16.45 7.71 3.90
N SER A 86 -17.59 7.01 4.03
CA SER A 86 -17.96 6.21 5.20
C SER A 86 -17.36 4.81 5.20
N ASP A 87 -16.79 4.35 4.09
CA ASP A 87 -16.23 3.00 4.03
C ASP A 87 -14.90 2.96 4.78
N THR A 88 -14.73 1.89 5.55
CA THR A 88 -13.45 1.57 6.18
C THR A 88 -12.78 0.52 5.31
N PRO A 89 -11.71 0.86 4.58
CA PRO A 89 -11.03 -0.14 3.78
C PRO A 89 -10.35 -1.14 4.72
N LEU A 90 -10.39 -2.41 4.32
CA LEU A 90 -9.71 -3.48 5.03
C LEU A 90 -8.43 -3.87 4.26
N PRO A 91 -7.38 -4.30 4.98
CA PRO A 91 -6.23 -4.92 4.34
C PRO A 91 -6.67 -6.18 3.56
N LYS A 92 -5.88 -6.54 2.53
CA LYS A 92 -6.04 -7.75 1.72
C LYS A 92 -6.28 -9.02 2.55
N THR A 93 -5.65 -9.13 3.72
CA THR A 93 -5.79 -10.23 4.68
C THR A 93 -6.45 -9.76 5.98
N TYR A 94 -7.76 -9.52 5.96
CA TYR A 94 -8.58 -9.48 7.16
C TYR A 94 -9.37 -10.79 7.27
N VAL A 95 -8.96 -11.67 8.19
CA VAL A 95 -9.76 -12.84 8.59
C VAL A 95 -10.44 -12.48 9.92
N PRO A 96 -11.78 -12.48 10.01
CA PRO A 96 -12.53 -12.08 11.21
C PRO A 96 -12.30 -12.99 12.42
#